data_AF-A0A6A6HH48-F1
#
_entry.id   AF-A0A6A6HH48-F1
#
_cell.length_a   1.000
_cell.length_b   1.000
_cell.length_c   1.000
_cell.angle_alpha   90.00
_cell.angle_beta   90.00
_cell.angle_gamma   90.00
#
_symmetry.space_group_name_H-M   'P 1'
#
loop_
_entity.id
_entity.type
_entity.pdbx_description
1 polymer ?
#
loop_
_entity_poly.entity_id
_entity_poly.type
_entity_poly.pdbx_seq_one_letter_code
_entity_poly.pdbx_strand_id
1 'polypeptide(L)'
;MTFQSELSSWFSTSGPQPAKPPAVGSKAPSTLKLELPPPDGKPIIITFLRHCGCPFAEKTFHDLRTSASLHPNIHFFAISHSSPSATANWHASLPPMPNESPEPSNLKLVVDEGRELYAKWGLGIASFWHVLAPGSLYTLYQLGTQEGIWNRPTESGSRWQTSGNFAVDGEGVVRW
;
A
#
# COMPACT_ATOMS: atom_id res chain seq x y z
N MET A 1 -18.61 -0.33 -12.50
CA MET A 1 -18.78 -0.26 -11.03
C MET A 1 -20.21 -0.62 -10.68
N THR A 2 -20.46 -1.55 -9.77
CA THR A 2 -21.83 -1.85 -9.30
C THR A 2 -21.99 -1.36 -7.87
N PHE A 3 -23.20 -0.96 -7.47
CA PHE A 3 -23.50 -0.62 -6.07
C PHE A 3 -23.10 -1.75 -5.10
N GLN A 4 -23.09 -3.00 -5.56
CA GLN A 4 -22.67 -4.17 -4.79
C GLN A 4 -21.17 -4.19 -4.46
N SER A 5 -20.28 -3.76 -5.36
CA SER A 5 -18.82 -3.75 -5.10
C SER A 5 -18.44 -2.66 -4.09
N GLU A 6 -19.11 -1.50 -4.18
CA GLU A 6 -18.97 -0.42 -3.23
C GLU A 6 -19.42 -0.84 -1.83
N LEU A 7 -20.57 -1.50 -1.71
CA LEU A 7 -21.10 -2.01 -0.45
C LEU A 7 -20.26 -3.17 0.11
N SER A 8 -19.75 -4.07 -0.72
CA SER A 8 -18.94 -5.21 -0.28
C SER A 8 -17.61 -4.78 0.34
N SER A 9 -17.02 -3.68 -0.12
CA SER A 9 -15.80 -3.10 0.47
C SER A 9 -15.98 -2.61 1.93
N TRP A 10 -17.23 -2.39 2.36
CA TRP A 10 -17.59 -2.04 3.75
C TRP A 10 -17.79 -3.26 4.65
N PHE A 11 -17.86 -4.48 4.11
CA PHE A 11 -17.92 -5.70 4.94
C PHE A 11 -16.50 -6.22 5.19
N SER A 12 -16.16 -6.41 6.46
CA SER A 12 -14.84 -6.93 6.86
C SER A 12 -14.69 -8.38 6.40
N THR A 13 -13.93 -8.63 5.33
CA THR A 13 -13.56 -9.98 4.93
C THR A 13 -12.56 -10.57 5.92
N SER A 14 -12.77 -11.82 6.35
CA SER A 14 -11.84 -12.56 7.20
C SER A 14 -10.46 -12.66 6.53
N GLY A 15 -9.44 -12.13 7.19
CA GLY A 15 -8.04 -12.26 6.78
C GLY A 15 -7.27 -13.14 7.77
N PRO A 16 -6.04 -13.55 7.43
CA PRO A 16 -5.16 -14.19 8.39
C PRO A 16 -4.95 -13.31 9.63
N GLN A 17 -4.80 -13.94 10.80
CA GLN A 17 -4.52 -13.22 12.04
C GLN A 17 -3.17 -12.50 11.93
N PRO A 18 -3.10 -11.19 12.17
CA PRO A 18 -1.85 -10.45 12.11
C PRO A 18 -0.85 -10.96 13.16
N ALA A 19 0.40 -11.13 12.73
CA ALA A 19 1.52 -11.34 13.63
C ALA A 19 1.85 -10.04 14.39
N LYS A 20 2.86 -10.10 15.27
CA LYS A 20 3.44 -8.85 15.78
C LYS A 20 4.25 -8.20 14.65
N PRO A 21 4.14 -6.87 14.44
CA PRO A 21 5.02 -6.17 13.51
C PRO A 21 6.50 -6.46 13.82
N PRO A 22 7.36 -6.63 12.81
CA PRO A 22 8.76 -6.93 13.05
C PRO A 22 9.43 -5.76 13.77
N ALA A 23 10.22 -6.08 14.79
CA ALA A 23 10.93 -5.05 15.55
C ALA A 23 12.12 -4.50 14.76
N VAL A 24 12.45 -3.23 14.97
CA VAL A 24 13.71 -2.66 14.46
C VAL A 24 14.90 -3.48 14.96
N GLY A 25 15.83 -3.80 14.06
CA GLY A 25 16.99 -4.66 14.33
C GLY A 25 16.71 -6.16 14.15
N SER A 26 15.45 -6.57 13.94
CA SER A 26 15.11 -7.96 13.62
C SER A 26 15.15 -8.22 12.11
N LYS A 27 15.23 -9.50 11.72
CA LYS A 27 15.13 -9.90 10.30
C LYS A 27 13.72 -9.67 9.79
N ALA A 28 13.62 -9.06 8.61
CA ALA A 28 12.35 -8.78 7.95
C ALA A 28 11.66 -10.09 7.51
N PRO A 29 10.32 -10.19 7.63
CA PRO A 29 9.57 -11.35 7.13
C PRO A 29 9.74 -11.51 5.62
N SER A 30 10.30 -12.64 5.19
CA SER A 30 10.52 -12.98 3.77
C SER A 30 9.45 -13.97 3.27
N THR A 31 9.01 -13.79 2.02
CA THR A 31 8.00 -14.64 1.36
C THR A 31 8.31 -14.80 -0.13
N LEU A 32 7.65 -15.73 -0.82
CA LEU A 32 7.77 -15.86 -2.28
C LEU A 32 7.28 -14.61 -3.05
N LYS A 33 6.39 -13.80 -2.46
CA LYS A 33 5.90 -12.55 -3.06
C LYS A 33 6.82 -11.35 -2.80
N LEU A 34 7.66 -11.46 -1.76
CA LEU A 34 8.60 -10.43 -1.32
C LEU A 34 9.80 -11.10 -0.66
N GLU A 35 10.79 -11.41 -1.49
CA GLU A 35 12.02 -12.08 -1.06
C GLU A 35 12.99 -11.06 -0.44
N LEU A 36 13.37 -11.32 0.82
CA LEU A 36 14.30 -10.52 1.61
C LEU A 36 15.39 -11.41 2.21
N PRO A 37 16.67 -10.97 2.27
CA PRO A 37 17.20 -9.75 1.64
C PRO A 37 17.20 -9.83 0.11
N PRO A 38 17.26 -8.68 -0.60
CA PRO A 38 17.39 -8.69 -2.04
C PRO A 38 18.78 -9.18 -2.47
N PRO A 39 18.89 -9.90 -3.60
CA PRO A 39 20.17 -10.45 -4.06
C PRO A 39 21.24 -9.38 -4.35
N ASP A 40 20.83 -8.15 -4.66
CA ASP A 40 21.73 -7.04 -4.98
C ASP A 40 22.15 -6.21 -3.75
N GLY A 41 21.71 -6.60 -2.54
CA GLY A 41 22.08 -5.95 -1.30
C GLY A 41 21.59 -4.51 -1.15
N LYS A 42 20.66 -4.05 -1.99
CA LYS A 42 20.09 -2.70 -1.88
C LYS A 42 19.07 -2.63 -0.74
N PRO A 43 18.97 -1.50 -0.02
CA PRO A 43 17.88 -1.29 0.93
C PRO A 43 16.53 -1.23 0.21
N ILE A 44 15.46 -1.48 0.98
CA ILE A 44 14.09 -1.61 0.49
C ILE A 44 13.15 -0.77 1.35
N ILE A 45 12.26 -0.03 0.70
CA ILE A 45 11.06 0.56 1.30
C ILE A 45 9.85 -0.28 0.89
N ILE A 46 9.09 -0.75 1.88
CA ILE A 46 7.89 -1.58 1.68
C ILE A 46 6.70 -0.78 2.19
N THR A 47 5.72 -0.58 1.32
CA THR A 47 4.54 0.26 1.55
C THR A 47 3.27 -0.56 1.33
N PHE A 48 2.56 -0.85 2.40
CA PHE A 48 1.28 -1.54 2.38
C PHE A 48 0.16 -0.53 2.17
N LEU A 49 -0.53 -0.62 1.03
CA LEU A 49 -1.61 0.29 0.68
C LEU A 49 -2.89 -0.04 1.46
N ARG A 50 -3.74 0.97 1.65
CA ARG A 50 -4.98 0.83 2.43
C ARG A 50 -6.09 0.10 1.69
N HIS A 51 -6.33 0.44 0.41
CA HIS A 51 -7.08 -0.29 -0.62
C HIS A 51 -7.03 0.49 -1.93
N CYS A 52 -7.14 -0.21 -3.06
CA CYS A 52 -7.30 0.47 -4.35
C CYS A 52 -8.57 1.32 -4.36
N GLY A 53 -8.46 2.56 -4.84
CA GLY A 53 -9.53 3.55 -4.86
C GLY A 53 -9.51 4.55 -3.69
N CYS A 54 -8.78 4.26 -2.62
CA CYS A 54 -8.66 5.17 -1.47
C CYS A 54 -7.76 6.38 -1.80
N PRO A 55 -8.19 7.63 -1.53
CA PRO A 55 -7.35 8.82 -1.72
C PRO A 55 -6.04 8.77 -0.94
N PHE A 56 -6.05 8.19 0.27
CA PHE A 56 -4.84 7.98 1.05
C PHE A 56 -3.87 7.01 0.36
N ALA A 57 -4.38 5.93 -0.25
CA ALA A 57 -3.54 4.99 -0.98
C ALA A 57 -2.96 5.62 -2.25
N GLU A 58 -3.74 6.45 -2.95
CA GLU A 58 -3.28 7.21 -4.12
C GLU A 58 -2.19 8.21 -3.75
N LYS A 59 -2.40 9.03 -2.71
CA LYS A 59 -1.39 9.96 -2.20
C LYS A 59 -0.10 9.22 -1.82
N THR A 60 -0.20 8.18 -0.99
CA THR A 60 0.95 7.37 -0.59
C THR A 60 1.69 6.79 -1.79
N PHE A 61 0.97 6.31 -2.80
CA PHE A 61 1.59 5.76 -4.00
C PHE A 61 2.29 6.84 -4.83
N HIS A 62 1.71 8.04 -4.98
CA HIS A 62 2.38 9.17 -5.63
C HIS A 62 3.66 9.62 -4.92
N ASP A 63 3.63 9.68 -3.59
CA ASP A 63 4.83 10.00 -2.79
C ASP A 63 5.89 8.90 -2.94
N LEU A 64 5.47 7.63 -3.04
CA LEU A 64 6.35 6.49 -3.31
C LEU A 64 6.99 6.57 -4.70
N ARG A 65 6.22 6.91 -5.74
CA ARG A 65 6.74 7.12 -7.10
C ARG A 65 7.81 8.22 -7.11
N THR A 66 7.51 9.35 -6.48
CA THR A 66 8.44 10.48 -6.37
C THR A 66 9.72 10.07 -5.65
N SER A 67 9.59 9.36 -4.52
CA SER A 67 10.74 8.87 -3.75
C SER A 67 11.58 7.87 -4.54
N ALA A 68 10.95 6.97 -5.29
CA ALA A 68 11.63 6.00 -6.12
C ALA A 68 12.45 6.67 -7.25
N SER A 69 11.91 7.71 -7.88
CA SER A 69 12.64 8.53 -8.86
C SER A 69 13.88 9.21 -8.25
N LEU A 70 13.80 9.69 -7.02
CA LEU A 70 14.88 10.39 -6.34
C LEU A 70 15.97 9.46 -5.77
N HIS A 71 15.63 8.17 -5.55
CA HIS A 71 16.49 7.21 -4.87
C HIS A 71 16.68 5.90 -5.66
N PRO A 72 17.39 5.92 -6.80
CA PRO A 72 17.54 4.74 -7.68
C PRO A 72 18.34 3.57 -7.06
N ASN A 73 19.02 3.81 -5.93
CA ASN A 73 19.77 2.80 -5.19
C ASN A 73 18.94 2.12 -4.08
N ILE A 74 17.64 2.40 -4.00
CA ILE A 74 16.70 1.80 -3.06
C ILE A 74 15.60 1.12 -3.87
N HIS A 75 15.18 -0.09 -3.47
CA HIS A 75 13.98 -0.71 -4.04
C HIS A 75 12.73 -0.24 -3.29
N PHE A 76 11.65 -0.01 -4.03
CA PHE A 76 10.37 0.38 -3.48
C PHE A 76 9.32 -0.68 -3.86
N PHE A 77 8.55 -1.12 -2.88
CA PHE A 77 7.46 -2.07 -3.08
C PHE A 77 6.16 -1.49 -2.55
N ALA A 78 5.18 -1.30 -3.42
CA ALA A 78 3.80 -1.04 -3.03
C ALA A 78 3.05 -2.37 -2.97
N ILE A 79 2.45 -2.70 -1.83
CA ILE A 79 1.68 -3.92 -1.64
C ILE A 79 0.20 -3.55 -1.66
N SER A 80 -0.59 -4.25 -2.48
CA SER A 80 -2.05 -4.10 -2.58
C SER A 80 -2.73 -5.40 -2.18
N HIS A 81 -3.75 -5.36 -1.31
CA HIS A 81 -4.64 -6.49 -1.04
C HIS A 81 -5.91 -6.51 -1.89
N SER A 82 -6.04 -5.60 -2.87
CA SER A 82 -7.08 -5.71 -3.89
C SER A 82 -6.72 -6.84 -4.87
N SER A 83 -7.70 -7.40 -5.56
CA SER A 83 -7.49 -8.42 -6.60
C SER A 83 -6.52 -7.95 -7.69
N PRO A 84 -5.89 -8.87 -8.45
CA PRO A 84 -4.98 -8.49 -9.54
C PRO A 84 -5.63 -7.54 -10.56
N SER A 85 -6.88 -7.81 -10.96
CA SER A 85 -7.61 -6.97 -11.92
C SER A 85 -7.92 -5.58 -11.36
N ALA A 86 -8.41 -5.49 -10.12
CA ALA A 86 -8.71 -4.22 -9.49
C ALA A 86 -7.45 -3.38 -9.25
N THR A 87 -6.36 -4.03 -8.87
CA THR A 87 -5.05 -3.37 -8.69
C THR A 87 -4.55 -2.81 -10.02
N ALA A 88 -4.64 -3.58 -11.11
CA ALA A 88 -4.26 -3.13 -12.44
C ALA A 88 -5.14 -1.97 -12.94
N ASN A 89 -6.46 -2.08 -12.78
CA ASN A 89 -7.41 -1.02 -13.17
C ASN A 89 -7.16 0.28 -12.40
N TRP A 90 -6.98 0.18 -11.08
CA TRP A 90 -6.65 1.34 -10.25
C TRP A 90 -5.33 1.97 -10.69
N HIS A 91 -4.26 1.19 -10.84
CA HIS A 91 -2.95 1.66 -11.28
C HIS A 91 -3.03 2.38 -12.65
N ALA A 92 -3.76 1.82 -13.61
CA ALA A 92 -3.97 2.42 -14.92
C ALA A 92 -4.83 3.71 -14.87
N SER A 93 -5.66 3.88 -13.85
CA SER A 93 -6.49 5.07 -13.66
C SER A 93 -5.75 6.25 -13.02
N LEU A 94 -4.59 6.00 -12.40
CA LEU A 94 -3.80 7.03 -11.73
C LEU A 94 -3.22 8.01 -12.76
N PRO A 95 -3.09 9.29 -12.42
CA PRO A 95 -2.44 10.23 -13.31
C PRO A 95 -0.98 9.81 -13.53
N PRO A 96 -0.41 10.11 -14.71
CA PRO A 96 1.01 9.89 -14.96
C PRO A 96 1.86 10.73 -14.02
N MET A 97 3.13 10.35 -13.88
CA MET A 97 4.10 11.16 -13.15
C MET A 97 4.26 12.55 -13.80
N PRO A 98 4.68 13.58 -13.03
CA PRO A 98 4.96 14.90 -13.59
C PRO A 98 5.92 14.82 -14.79
N ASN A 99 5.67 15.68 -15.78
CA ASN A 99 6.42 15.74 -17.04
C ASN A 99 6.43 14.43 -17.84
N GLU A 100 5.37 13.62 -17.72
CA GLU A 100 5.22 12.33 -18.43
C GLU A 100 6.39 11.37 -18.17
N SER A 101 7.03 11.49 -17.00
CA SER A 101 8.15 10.62 -16.63
C SER A 101 7.66 9.16 -16.53
N PRO A 102 8.45 8.18 -17.02
CA PRO A 102 8.08 6.78 -16.88
C PRO A 102 8.05 6.36 -15.40
N GLU A 103 7.31 5.29 -15.11
CA GLU A 103 7.32 4.66 -13.79
C GLU A 103 8.76 4.26 -13.40
N PRO A 104 9.23 4.56 -12.17
CA PRO A 104 10.58 4.21 -11.76
C PRO A 104 10.81 2.70 -11.79
N SER A 105 11.91 2.26 -12.41
CA SER A 105 12.23 0.83 -12.56
C SER A 105 12.53 0.11 -11.24
N ASN A 106 12.83 0.87 -10.19
CA ASN A 106 13.03 0.41 -8.82
C ASN A 106 11.74 0.38 -7.99
N LEU A 107 10.58 0.72 -8.56
CA LEU A 107 9.27 0.60 -7.91
C LEU A 107 8.48 -0.60 -8.46
N LYS A 108 7.98 -1.46 -7.57
CA LYS A 108 7.16 -2.63 -7.92
C LYS A 108 5.83 -2.60 -7.17
N LEU A 109 4.74 -2.86 -7.89
CA LEU A 109 3.41 -3.07 -7.32
C LEU A 109 3.16 -4.58 -7.17
N VAL A 110 2.97 -5.04 -5.94
CA VAL A 110 2.79 -6.45 -5.57
C VAL A 110 1.37 -6.69 -5.09
N VAL A 111 0.74 -7.76 -5.57
CA VAL A 111 -0.62 -8.14 -5.19
C VAL A 111 -0.58 -9.21 -4.09
N ASP A 112 -1.13 -8.86 -2.93
CA ASP A 112 -1.36 -9.72 -1.79
C ASP A 112 -2.84 -9.79 -1.40
N GLU A 113 -3.68 -10.23 -2.34
CA GLU A 113 -5.14 -10.36 -2.16
C GLU A 113 -5.52 -11.18 -0.91
N GLY A 114 -4.74 -12.22 -0.59
CA GLY A 114 -4.92 -13.05 0.61
C GLY A 114 -4.52 -12.39 1.93
N ARG A 115 -3.86 -11.22 1.91
CA ARG A 115 -3.35 -10.48 3.07
C ARG A 115 -2.33 -11.26 3.92
N GLU A 116 -1.68 -12.27 3.35
CA GLU A 116 -0.67 -13.06 4.06
C GLU A 116 0.57 -12.23 4.39
N LEU A 117 0.99 -11.37 3.46
CA LEU A 117 2.09 -10.45 3.66
C LEU A 117 1.69 -9.37 4.67
N TYR A 118 0.49 -8.79 4.54
CA TYR A 118 -0.03 -7.84 5.54
C TYR A 118 0.01 -8.44 6.95
N ALA A 119 -0.51 -9.66 7.12
CA ALA A 119 -0.52 -10.32 8.42
C ALA A 119 0.88 -10.63 8.95
N LYS A 120 1.82 -11.10 8.11
CA LYS A 120 3.22 -11.32 8.52
C LYS A 120 3.92 -10.05 8.99
N TRP A 121 3.54 -8.90 8.44
CA TRP A 121 4.03 -7.58 8.83
C TRP A 121 3.22 -6.94 9.95
N GLY A 122 2.27 -7.68 10.53
CA GLY A 122 1.44 -7.25 11.66
C GLY A 122 0.37 -6.24 11.31
N LEU A 123 0.03 -6.12 10.03
CA LEU A 123 -1.04 -5.25 9.54
C LEU A 123 -2.35 -6.05 9.43
N GLY A 124 -3.39 -5.53 10.07
CA GLY A 124 -4.68 -6.19 10.19
C GLY A 124 -5.83 -5.29 9.77
N ILE A 125 -6.99 -5.55 10.37
CA ILE A 125 -8.20 -4.80 10.11
C ILE A 125 -8.36 -3.74 11.20
N ALA A 126 -8.43 -2.48 10.81
CA ALA A 126 -8.72 -1.35 11.68
C ALA A 126 -10.14 -1.44 12.24
N SER A 127 -10.33 -0.93 13.45
CA SER A 127 -11.67 -0.77 14.01
C SER A 127 -12.49 0.29 13.26
N PHE A 128 -13.81 0.15 13.33
CA PHE A 128 -14.77 1.04 12.65
C PHE A 128 -14.50 2.54 12.91
N TRP A 129 -14.20 2.88 14.16
CA TRP A 129 -13.99 4.26 14.61
C TRP A 129 -12.69 4.90 14.14
N HIS A 130 -11.65 4.10 13.85
CA HIS A 130 -10.38 4.62 13.36
C HIS A 130 -10.49 5.18 11.93
N VAL A 131 -11.38 4.60 11.13
CA VAL A 131 -11.60 5.00 9.73
C VAL A 131 -12.49 6.25 9.60
N LEU A 132 -13.48 6.40 10.49
CA LEU A 132 -14.46 7.49 10.45
C LEU A 132 -14.15 8.64 11.41
N ALA A 133 -12.92 8.71 11.94
CA ALA A 133 -12.53 9.80 12.82
C ALA A 133 -12.63 11.16 12.08
N PRO A 134 -13.12 12.24 12.72
CA PRO A 134 -13.28 13.55 12.09
C PRO A 134 -12.01 14.09 11.43
N GLY A 135 -10.84 13.80 12.01
CA GLY A 135 -9.54 14.16 11.42
C GLY A 135 -9.29 13.51 10.06
N SER A 136 -9.62 12.21 9.92
CA SER A 136 -9.48 11.46 8.66
C SER A 136 -10.39 12.02 7.57
N LEU A 137 -11.62 12.44 7.93
CA LEU A 137 -12.55 13.08 6.99
C LEU A 137 -12.05 14.46 6.55
N TYR A 138 -11.44 15.22 7.46
CA TYR A 138 -10.84 16.51 7.13
C TYR A 138 -9.64 16.36 6.20
N THR A 139 -8.75 15.39 6.43
CA THR A 139 -7.63 15.11 5.53
C THR A 139 -8.10 14.66 4.15
N LEU A 140 -9.18 13.87 4.07
CA LEU A 140 -9.80 13.50 2.80
C LEU A 140 -10.30 14.72 2.02
N TYR A 141 -10.94 15.68 2.71
CA TYR A 141 -11.36 16.93 2.11
C TYR A 141 -10.18 17.79 1.63
N GLN A 142 -9.09 17.85 2.41
CA GLN A 142 -7.86 18.54 2.01
C GLN A 142 -7.22 17.91 0.76
N LEU A 143 -7.13 16.58 0.70
CA LEU A 143 -6.60 15.86 -0.47
C LEU A 143 -7.40 16.19 -1.75
N GLY A 144 -8.73 16.21 -1.66
CA GLY A 144 -9.58 16.56 -2.79
C GLY A 144 -9.42 18.01 -3.24
N THR A 145 -9.38 18.95 -2.29
CA THR A 145 -9.36 20.39 -2.59
C THR A 145 -7.99 20.94 -2.94
N GLN A 146 -6.92 20.40 -2.36
CA GLN A 146 -5.55 20.92 -2.52
C GLN A 146 -4.73 20.09 -3.52
N GLU A 147 -4.93 18.79 -3.56
CA GLU A 147 -4.15 17.87 -4.39
C GLU A 147 -4.96 17.26 -5.54
N GLY A 148 -6.27 17.55 -5.62
CA GLY A 148 -7.16 17.00 -6.64
C GLY A 148 -7.42 15.50 -6.49
N ILE A 149 -7.06 14.89 -5.36
CA ILE A 149 -7.18 13.45 -5.12
C ILE A 149 -8.55 13.16 -4.50
N TRP A 150 -9.46 12.68 -5.33
CA TRP A 150 -10.80 12.26 -4.93
C TRP A 150 -10.93 10.74 -4.89
N ASN A 151 -11.95 10.26 -4.18
CA ASN A 151 -12.19 8.83 -4.07
C ASN A 151 -12.45 8.21 -5.45
N ARG A 152 -11.57 7.28 -5.84
CA ARG A 152 -11.79 6.45 -7.03
C ARG A 152 -12.61 5.24 -6.64
N PRO A 153 -13.39 4.67 -7.55
CA PRO A 153 -14.35 3.69 -7.11
C PRO A 153 -13.65 2.37 -6.75
N THR A 154 -14.13 1.73 -5.70
CA THR A 154 -13.46 0.60 -5.04
C THR A 154 -13.99 -0.71 -5.64
N GLU A 155 -13.19 -1.34 -6.50
CA GLU A 155 -13.58 -2.57 -7.19
C GLU A 155 -13.41 -3.82 -6.31
N SER A 156 -12.38 -3.86 -5.47
CA SER A 156 -12.12 -4.96 -4.52
C SER A 156 -11.19 -4.53 -3.38
N GLY A 157 -11.05 -5.39 -2.37
CA GLY A 157 -10.33 -5.09 -1.13
C GLY A 157 -11.24 -4.56 -0.03
N SER A 158 -10.70 -4.47 1.17
CA SER A 158 -11.43 -4.00 2.35
C SER A 158 -11.05 -2.57 2.70
N ARG A 159 -12.06 -1.71 2.92
CA ARG A 159 -11.90 -0.35 3.47
C ARG A 159 -11.35 -0.35 4.88
N TRP A 160 -11.32 -1.49 5.56
CA TRP A 160 -10.88 -1.61 6.93
C TRP A 160 -9.43 -2.07 7.06
N GLN A 161 -8.76 -2.45 5.96
CA GLN A 161 -7.37 -2.89 6.02
C GLN A 161 -6.45 -1.74 6.46
N THR A 162 -5.56 -1.97 7.42
CA THR A 162 -4.53 -0.99 7.83
C THR A 162 -3.39 -0.95 6.82
N SER A 163 -2.95 0.26 6.49
CA SER A 163 -1.70 0.52 5.75
C SER A 163 -0.49 0.56 6.69
N GLY A 164 0.71 0.50 6.13
CA GLY A 164 1.97 0.63 6.88
C GLY A 164 3.16 0.83 5.95
N ASN A 165 4.22 1.46 6.44
CA ASN A 165 5.46 1.65 5.71
C ASN A 165 6.62 1.11 6.55
N PHE A 166 7.56 0.43 5.90
CA PHE A 166 8.71 -0.18 6.56
C PHE A 166 9.97 0.05 5.73
N ALA A 167 11.11 0.16 6.41
CA ALA A 167 12.43 0.20 5.79
C ALA A 167 13.24 -1.02 6.20
N VAL A 168 13.83 -1.68 5.21
CA VAL A 168 14.71 -2.86 5.38
C VAL A 168 16.05 -2.53 4.73
N ASP A 169 17.16 -2.86 5.38
CA ASP A 169 18.48 -2.68 4.79
C ASP A 169 18.87 -3.81 3.81
N GLY A 170 20.04 -3.68 3.20
CA GLY A 170 20.59 -4.67 2.27
C GLY A 170 20.83 -6.06 2.87
N GLU A 171 20.86 -6.19 4.20
CA GLU A 171 21.02 -7.46 4.91
C GLU A 171 19.68 -8.07 5.31
N GLY A 172 18.56 -7.41 4.97
CA GLY A 172 17.23 -7.90 5.31
C GLY A 172 16.84 -7.61 6.76
N VAL A 173 17.44 -6.57 7.38
CA VAL A 173 17.14 -6.14 8.76
C VAL A 173 16.21 -4.95 8.73
N VAL A 174 15.15 -4.99 9.56
CA VAL A 174 14.21 -3.87 9.71
C VAL A 174 14.90 -2.70 10.39
N ARG A 175 14.80 -1.52 9.78
CA ARG A 175 15.38 -0.26 10.27
C ARG A 175 14.33 0.77 10.67
N TRP A 176 13.12 0.66 10.13
CA TRP A 176 11.98 1.54 10.44
C TRP A 176 10.66 0.81 10.17
#